data_AF-A0A7J0BU24-F1
#
_entry.id   AF-A0A7J0BU24-F1
#
_cell.length_a   1.000
_cell.length_b   1.000
_cell.length_c   1.000
_cell.angle_alpha   90.00
_cell.angle_beta   90.00
_cell.angle_gamma   90.00
#
_symmetry.space_group_name_H-M   'P 1'
#
loop_
_entity.id
_entity.type
_entity.pdbx_description
1 polymer ?
#
loop_
_entity_poly.entity_id
_entity_poly.type
_entity_poly.pdbx_seq_one_letter_code
_entity_poly.pdbx_strand_id
1 'polypeptide(L)'
;MQIRAEIGDKAQQQAIVNELGILGEASRHYAMAFRISEVVVPHDFDTAVNAAQGTGDYRSVPGMEPTSRAVFTPKGYILIFHPKLYSDAYDNHIRFAIYWHEFTLLVNRSRFPVLMRHKLDRFANYFMNLYQLYDQYTAARRSFEFRDAIIRQALGEELSDLARQDLEHSLMGSLAILRNKAEYYDWIRFQIMEYREKGVIADFLEQVRGKIAQLSYSLVFAYATMDHYEHLRDRESLIAEAPMLNNNTRAFLEYLRFKYQTDAVDLSDGIDLMEAFWANFGIRFKDGEKCMECEVQDI
;
A
#
# COMPACT_ATOMS: atom_id res chain seq x y z
N MET A 1 4.16 11.92 21.19
CA MET A 1 3.03 11.68 20.27
C MET A 1 1.75 11.95 21.03
N GLN A 2 0.85 12.78 20.49
CA GLN A 2 -0.49 13.00 21.05
C GLN A 2 -1.45 11.96 20.44
N ILE A 3 -2.37 11.42 21.23
CA ILE A 3 -3.42 10.51 20.74
C ILE A 3 -4.77 11.10 21.17
N ARG A 4 -5.73 11.22 20.25
CA ARG A 4 -7.08 11.68 20.55
C ARG A 4 -8.15 10.93 19.78
N ALA A 5 -9.31 10.76 20.41
CA ALA A 5 -10.51 10.22 19.81
C ALA A 5 -11.67 11.18 20.03
N GLU A 6 -12.45 11.44 18.98
CA GLU A 6 -13.59 12.37 19.00
C GLU A 6 -14.94 11.66 18.90
N ILE A 7 -14.94 10.35 18.68
CA ILE A 7 -16.14 9.53 18.56
C ILE A 7 -16.49 8.82 19.88
N GLY A 8 -17.78 8.58 20.08
CA GLY A 8 -18.29 7.89 21.26
C GLY A 8 -18.30 8.76 22.52
N ASP A 9 -18.75 8.15 23.62
CA ASP A 9 -18.70 8.78 24.94
C ASP A 9 -17.27 8.81 25.53
N LYS A 10 -17.09 9.41 26.70
CA LYS A 10 -15.77 9.53 27.34
C LYS A 10 -15.10 8.18 27.62
N ALA A 11 -15.88 7.14 27.93
CA ALA A 11 -15.33 5.82 28.21
C ALA A 11 -14.85 5.16 26.91
N GLN A 12 -15.63 5.27 25.84
CA GLN A 12 -15.25 4.81 24.51
C GLN A 12 -14.03 5.55 23.98
N GLN A 13 -13.99 6.88 24.10
CA GLN A 13 -12.83 7.68 23.70
C GLN A 13 -11.56 7.25 24.44
N GLN A 14 -11.65 6.99 25.75
CA GLN A 14 -10.51 6.52 26.53
C GLN A 14 -10.06 5.13 26.11
N ALA A 15 -10.99 4.22 25.80
CA ALA A 15 -10.67 2.88 25.30
C ALA A 15 -9.93 2.95 23.95
N ILE A 16 -10.40 3.80 23.03
CA ILE A 16 -9.75 4.04 21.73
C ILE A 16 -8.33 4.59 21.93
N VAL A 17 -8.17 5.59 22.80
CA VAL A 17 -6.85 6.18 23.10
C VAL A 17 -5.91 5.14 23.70
N ASN A 18 -6.39 4.28 24.60
CA ASN A 18 -5.60 3.20 25.18
C ASN A 18 -5.17 2.17 24.13
N GLU A 19 -6.08 1.76 23.24
CA GLU A 19 -5.78 0.82 22.16
C GLU A 19 -4.71 1.37 21.20
N LEU A 20 -4.87 2.63 20.77
CA LEU A 20 -3.88 3.32 19.91
C LEU A 20 -2.57 3.63 20.64
N GLY A 21 -2.54 3.55 21.98
CA GLY A 21 -1.36 3.71 22.81
C GLY A 21 -0.21 2.78 22.39
N ILE A 22 -0.53 1.65 21.77
CA ILE A 22 0.45 0.71 21.23
C ILE A 22 1.37 1.33 20.17
N LEU A 23 0.84 2.23 19.33
CA LEU A 23 1.65 2.99 18.36
C LEU A 23 2.58 3.97 19.07
N GLY A 24 2.15 4.49 20.23
CA GLY A 24 2.93 5.42 21.04
C GLY A 24 4.16 4.74 21.62
N GLU A 25 3.98 3.55 22.19
CA GLU A 25 5.09 2.75 22.68
C GLU A 25 6.01 2.33 21.53
N ALA A 26 5.46 1.81 20.42
CA ALA A 26 6.24 1.45 19.24
C ALA A 26 7.09 2.61 18.72
N SER A 27 6.52 3.81 18.61
CA SER A 27 7.23 5.00 18.12
C SER A 27 8.47 5.39 18.93
N ARG A 28 8.60 4.92 20.18
CA ARG A 28 9.80 5.15 21.02
C ARG A 28 10.96 4.23 20.65
N HIS A 29 10.69 3.09 20.01
CA HIS A 29 11.68 2.07 19.70
C HIS A 29 12.16 2.11 18.25
N TYR A 30 11.43 2.77 17.35
CA TYR A 30 11.81 2.91 15.96
C TYR A 30 12.45 4.28 15.66
N ALA A 31 13.59 4.26 14.98
CA ALA A 31 14.19 5.47 14.43
C ALA A 31 13.37 5.95 13.23
N MET A 32 12.73 7.11 13.37
CA MET A 32 11.96 7.74 12.29
C MET A 32 12.60 9.08 11.92
N ALA A 33 12.77 9.31 10.62
CA ALA A 33 13.20 10.58 10.05
C ALA A 33 12.21 11.70 10.39
N PHE A 34 10.92 11.36 10.44
CA PHE A 34 9.85 12.25 10.86
C PHE A 34 9.01 11.58 11.94
N ARG A 35 8.93 12.21 13.12
CA ARG A 35 8.10 11.72 14.22
C ARG A 35 6.62 11.69 13.84
N ILE A 36 5.87 10.77 14.44
CA ILE A 36 4.41 10.86 14.49
C ILE A 36 4.07 11.88 15.57
N SER A 37 3.62 13.07 15.16
CA SER A 37 3.21 14.11 16.11
C SER A 37 1.90 13.75 16.77
N GLU A 38 0.98 13.17 16.01
CA GLU A 38 -0.40 12.97 16.43
C GLU A 38 -1.03 11.74 15.78
N VAL A 39 -1.87 11.03 16.54
CA VAL A 39 -2.81 10.02 16.06
C VAL A 39 -4.22 10.48 16.43
N VAL A 40 -5.13 10.55 15.45
CA VAL A 40 -6.49 11.04 15.65
C VAL A 40 -7.53 10.09 15.05
N VAL A 41 -8.61 9.87 15.80
CA VAL A 41 -9.87 9.31 15.29
C VAL A 41 -10.91 10.42 15.33
N PRO A 42 -11.14 11.13 14.22
CA PRO A 42 -12.01 12.29 14.20
C PRO A 42 -13.49 11.88 14.09
N HIS A 43 -14.39 12.80 14.43
CA HIS A 43 -15.82 12.63 14.14
C HIS A 43 -16.07 12.66 12.62
N ASP A 44 -15.35 13.52 11.90
CA ASP A 44 -15.41 13.65 10.44
C ASP A 44 -14.00 13.48 9.86
N PHE A 45 -13.83 12.39 9.11
CA PHE A 45 -12.55 12.01 8.53
C PHE A 45 -12.08 12.99 7.46
N ASP A 46 -12.94 13.38 6.51
CA ASP A 46 -12.58 14.24 5.40
C ASP A 46 -12.23 15.65 5.89
N THR A 47 -13.01 16.16 6.84
CA THR A 47 -12.75 17.46 7.48
C THR A 47 -11.42 17.44 8.22
N ALA A 48 -11.10 16.39 8.97
CA ALA A 48 -9.82 16.28 9.68
C ALA A 48 -8.62 16.18 8.73
N VAL A 49 -8.76 15.45 7.62
CA VAL A 49 -7.73 15.37 6.58
C VAL A 49 -7.50 16.75 5.94
N ASN A 50 -8.57 17.42 5.52
CA ASN A 50 -8.51 18.76 4.93
C ASN A 50 -7.85 19.77 5.89
N ALA A 51 -8.24 19.76 7.17
CA ALA A 51 -7.64 20.59 8.20
C ALA A 51 -6.14 20.31 8.39
N ALA A 52 -5.74 19.04 8.40
CA ALA A 52 -4.33 18.66 8.52
C ALA A 52 -3.49 19.03 7.28
N GLN A 53 -4.10 18.99 6.08
CA GLN A 53 -3.45 19.33 4.82
C GLN A 53 -3.43 20.83 4.52
N GLY A 54 -4.30 21.62 5.17
CA GLY A 54 -4.51 23.02 4.82
C GLY A 54 -5.26 23.20 3.50
N THR A 55 -6.12 22.26 3.14
CA THR A 55 -6.92 22.25 1.90
C THR A 55 -8.41 22.07 2.21
N GLY A 56 -9.28 22.20 1.21
CA GLY A 56 -10.70 21.85 1.30
C GLY A 56 -11.15 20.84 0.23
N ASP A 57 -10.18 20.25 -0.48
CA ASP A 57 -10.40 19.51 -1.72
C ASP A 57 -10.48 18.00 -1.50
N TYR A 58 -10.03 17.51 -0.35
CA TYR A 58 -10.12 16.09 -0.08
C TYR A 58 -11.56 15.70 0.19
N ARG A 59 -12.03 14.71 -0.57
CA ARG A 59 -13.33 14.07 -0.41
C ARG A 59 -13.16 12.57 -0.62
N SER A 60 -13.56 11.79 0.37
CA SER A 60 -13.69 10.36 0.24
C SER A 60 -14.85 10.02 -0.72
N VAL A 61 -14.73 8.90 -1.41
CA VAL A 61 -15.81 8.37 -2.25
C VAL A 61 -16.67 7.47 -1.36
N PRO A 62 -18.00 7.71 -1.27
CA PRO A 62 -18.88 6.87 -0.45
C PRO A 62 -18.77 5.39 -0.80
N GLY A 63 -18.63 4.52 0.20
CA GLY A 63 -18.43 3.09 0.05
C GLY A 63 -17.00 2.67 -0.33
N MET A 64 -16.12 3.63 -0.60
CA MET A 64 -14.71 3.45 -0.95
C MET A 64 -13.82 4.34 -0.07
N GLU A 65 -14.28 4.71 1.13
CA GLU A 65 -13.52 5.57 2.01
C GLU A 65 -12.28 4.81 2.50
N PRO A 66 -11.11 5.45 2.57
CA PRO A 66 -9.95 4.80 3.15
C PRO A 66 -10.16 4.57 4.65
N THR A 67 -9.50 3.56 5.20
CA THR A 67 -9.51 3.26 6.64
C THR A 67 -8.62 4.22 7.42
N SER A 68 -7.68 4.88 6.75
CA SER A 68 -6.69 5.74 7.36
C SER A 68 -6.09 6.74 6.37
N ARG A 69 -5.37 7.74 6.89
CA ARG A 69 -4.50 8.61 6.10
C ARG A 69 -3.36 9.16 6.94
N ALA A 70 -2.16 9.16 6.37
CA ALA A 70 -1.00 9.88 6.92
C ALA A 70 -0.80 11.25 6.25
N VAL A 71 -0.76 12.32 7.02
CA VAL A 71 -0.54 13.69 6.55
C VAL A 71 0.77 14.25 7.11
N PHE A 72 1.65 14.76 6.26
CA PHE A 72 2.91 15.37 6.69
C PHE A 72 2.69 16.84 7.05
N THR A 73 3.19 17.26 8.22
CA THR A 73 3.16 18.65 8.70
C THR A 73 4.56 19.07 9.18
N PRO A 74 4.81 20.38 9.41
CA PRO A 74 6.07 20.85 9.99
C PRO A 74 6.39 20.23 11.37
N LYS A 75 5.38 19.72 12.10
CA LYS A 75 5.57 19.08 13.40
C LYS A 75 5.87 17.58 13.30
N GLY A 76 5.73 16.98 12.12
CA GLY A 76 5.78 15.54 11.89
C GLY A 76 4.55 15.00 11.17
N TYR A 77 4.39 13.69 11.15
CA TYR A 77 3.22 13.03 10.59
C TYR A 77 2.04 13.04 11.55
N ILE A 78 0.84 13.28 11.00
CA ILE A 78 -0.44 13.03 11.65
C ILE A 78 -1.03 11.77 11.02
N LEU A 79 -1.31 10.76 11.85
CA LEU A 79 -2.07 9.57 11.45
C LEU A 79 -3.54 9.80 11.78
N ILE A 80 -4.39 9.75 10.76
CA ILE A 80 -5.84 9.94 10.89
C ILE A 80 -6.49 8.60 10.58
N PHE A 81 -7.21 8.03 11.53
CA PHE A 81 -7.95 6.77 11.35
C PHE A 81 -9.44 7.06 11.19
N HIS A 82 -10.07 6.41 10.22
CA HIS A 82 -11.47 6.64 9.91
C HIS A 82 -12.37 6.14 11.07
N PRO A 83 -13.37 6.92 11.52
CA PRO A 83 -14.22 6.53 12.65
C PRO A 83 -14.99 5.23 12.43
N LYS A 84 -15.25 4.86 11.16
CA LYS A 84 -15.83 3.56 10.77
C LYS A 84 -15.09 2.34 11.33
N LEU A 85 -13.80 2.47 11.64
CA LEU A 85 -13.04 1.39 12.27
C LEU A 85 -13.60 0.97 13.63
N TYR A 86 -14.39 1.81 14.28
CA TYR A 86 -15.00 1.50 15.58
C TYR A 86 -16.50 1.19 15.46
N SER A 87 -16.92 0.72 14.28
CA SER A 87 -18.23 0.11 14.04
C SER A 87 -18.15 -1.42 14.15
N ASP A 88 -19.29 -2.10 14.13
CA ASP A 88 -19.39 -3.56 14.25
C ASP A 88 -18.70 -4.34 13.11
N ALA A 89 -18.34 -3.66 12.01
CA ALA A 89 -17.61 -4.27 10.89
C ALA A 89 -16.13 -4.51 11.20
N TYR A 90 -15.59 -3.95 12.28
CA TYR A 90 -14.17 -3.97 12.60
C TYR A 90 -13.95 -4.28 14.08
N ASP A 91 -13.41 -5.45 14.39
CA ASP A 91 -12.92 -5.75 15.73
C ASP A 91 -11.49 -5.22 15.94
N ASN A 92 -10.99 -5.35 17.18
CA ASN A 92 -9.63 -4.95 17.55
C ASN A 92 -8.57 -5.72 16.74
N HIS A 93 -8.83 -6.97 16.34
CA HIS A 93 -7.88 -7.77 15.56
C HIS A 93 -7.68 -7.18 14.16
N ILE A 94 -8.75 -6.78 13.47
CA ILE A 94 -8.64 -6.07 12.19
C ILE A 94 -7.95 -4.73 12.38
N ARG A 95 -8.36 -3.97 13.41
CA ARG A 95 -7.79 -2.65 13.69
C ARG A 95 -6.28 -2.71 13.95
N PHE A 96 -5.77 -3.71 14.68
CA PHE A 96 -4.34 -3.87 14.91
C PHE A 96 -3.54 -4.06 13.61
N ALA A 97 -4.07 -4.83 12.64
CA ALA A 97 -3.42 -4.93 11.33
C ALA A 97 -3.40 -3.58 10.61
N ILE A 98 -4.52 -2.83 10.62
CA ILE A 98 -4.59 -1.51 9.97
C ILE A 98 -3.62 -0.52 10.61
N TYR A 99 -3.58 -0.44 11.94
CA TYR A 99 -2.69 0.46 12.66
C TYR A 99 -1.23 0.20 12.35
N TRP A 100 -0.85 -1.08 12.37
CA TRP A 100 0.53 -1.46 12.18
C TRP A 100 0.97 -1.37 10.72
N HIS A 101 0.05 -1.57 9.77
CA HIS A 101 0.29 -1.30 8.36
C HIS A 101 0.71 0.15 8.16
N GLU A 102 -0.12 1.10 8.61
CA GLU A 102 0.16 2.53 8.45
C GLU A 102 1.40 2.98 9.21
N PHE A 103 1.61 2.46 10.41
CA PHE A 103 2.82 2.73 11.18
C PHE A 103 4.07 2.25 10.43
N THR A 104 4.03 1.04 9.86
CA THR A 104 5.16 0.48 9.12
C THR A 104 5.49 1.31 7.87
N LEU A 105 4.48 1.78 7.14
CA LEU A 105 4.70 2.70 6.01
C LEU A 105 5.45 3.97 6.44
N LEU A 106 5.13 4.53 7.62
CA LEU A 106 5.84 5.71 8.14
C LEU A 106 7.28 5.40 8.56
N VAL A 107 7.51 4.24 9.19
CA VAL A 107 8.86 3.79 9.55
C VAL A 107 9.70 3.60 8.30
N ASN A 108 9.17 2.95 7.28
CA ASN A 108 9.87 2.65 6.02
C ASN A 108 10.25 3.92 5.24
N ARG A 109 9.41 4.96 5.25
CA ARG A 109 9.77 6.28 4.69
C ARG A 109 11.05 6.88 5.26
N SER A 110 11.45 6.46 6.46
CA SER A 110 12.70 6.89 7.11
C SER A 110 13.91 6.05 6.73
N ARG A 111 13.67 4.82 6.26
CA ARG A 111 14.69 3.85 5.85
C ARG A 111 15.05 3.99 4.38
N PHE A 112 14.12 4.50 3.57
CA PHE A 112 14.31 4.63 2.14
C PHE A 112 15.08 5.90 1.78
N PRO A 113 16.04 5.83 0.85
CA PRO A 113 16.82 6.98 0.45
C PRO A 113 15.92 8.11 -0.08
N VAL A 114 16.18 9.34 0.37
CA VAL A 114 15.48 10.53 -0.10
C VAL A 114 15.80 10.70 -1.57
N LEU A 115 14.82 10.38 -2.42
CA LEU A 115 14.92 10.61 -3.84
C LEU A 115 15.10 12.10 -4.11
N MET A 116 16.26 12.45 -4.68
CA MET A 116 16.54 13.81 -5.13
C MET A 116 15.54 14.16 -6.23
N ARG A 117 14.49 14.91 -5.88
CA ARG A 117 13.38 15.35 -6.75
C ARG A 117 13.82 16.13 -8.00
N HIS A 118 15.11 16.40 -8.16
CA HIS A 118 15.65 17.32 -9.15
C HIS A 118 15.99 16.65 -10.49
N LYS A 119 15.95 15.31 -10.59
CA LYS A 119 16.18 14.60 -11.86
C LYS A 119 15.13 13.51 -12.06
N LEU A 120 14.17 13.77 -12.95
CA LEU A 120 13.20 12.77 -13.42
C LEU A 120 13.85 11.97 -14.55
N ASP A 121 14.68 11.00 -14.20
CA ASP A 121 15.27 10.03 -15.13
C ASP A 121 14.67 8.63 -14.94
N ARG A 122 14.95 7.72 -15.89
CA ARG A 122 14.46 6.34 -15.91
C ARG A 122 14.75 5.63 -14.60
N PHE A 123 15.98 5.76 -14.09
CA PHE A 123 16.41 5.16 -12.84
C PHE A 123 15.53 5.66 -11.69
N ALA A 124 15.43 6.97 -11.51
CA ALA A 124 14.63 7.56 -10.43
C ALA A 124 13.19 7.06 -10.49
N ASN A 125 12.55 7.05 -11.66
CA ASN A 125 11.17 6.59 -11.82
C ASN A 125 10.98 5.12 -11.40
N TYR A 126 11.78 4.19 -11.94
CA TYR A 126 11.68 2.79 -11.55
C TYR A 126 12.01 2.56 -10.09
N PHE A 127 13.02 3.26 -9.58
CA PHE A 127 13.38 3.21 -8.17
C PHE A 127 12.21 3.64 -7.29
N MET A 128 11.53 4.76 -7.57
CA MET A 128 10.39 5.20 -6.75
C MET A 128 9.27 4.15 -6.71
N ASN A 129 8.93 3.59 -7.88
CA ASN A 129 7.87 2.58 -7.97
C ASN A 129 8.26 1.28 -7.26
N LEU A 130 9.53 0.86 -7.36
CA LEU A 130 10.06 -0.31 -6.67
C LEU A 130 9.95 -0.15 -5.15
N TYR A 131 10.40 0.99 -4.61
CA TYR A 131 10.27 1.29 -3.18
C TYR A 131 8.82 1.35 -2.74
N GLN A 132 7.94 1.97 -3.54
CA GLN A 132 6.53 2.08 -3.21
C GLN A 132 5.84 0.71 -3.12
N LEU A 133 6.12 -0.21 -4.04
CA LEU A 133 5.57 -1.56 -4.01
C LEU A 133 6.18 -2.40 -2.89
N TYR A 134 7.50 -2.31 -2.67
CA TYR A 134 8.14 -3.00 -1.55
C TYR A 134 7.65 -2.49 -0.19
N ASP A 135 7.39 -1.18 -0.05
CA ASP A 135 6.82 -0.57 1.15
C ASP A 135 5.50 -1.25 1.52
N GLN A 136 4.58 -1.37 0.55
CA GLN A 136 3.29 -2.03 0.77
C GLN A 136 3.46 -3.52 1.08
N TYR A 137 4.35 -4.23 0.37
CA TYR A 137 4.62 -5.64 0.64
C TYR A 137 5.08 -5.85 2.08
N THR A 138 6.07 -5.06 2.50
CA THR A 138 6.65 -5.15 3.84
C THR A 138 5.66 -4.71 4.91
N ALA A 139 4.91 -3.63 4.70
CA ALA A 139 3.93 -3.14 5.65
C ALA A 139 2.79 -4.14 5.89
N ALA A 140 2.30 -4.80 4.84
CA ALA A 140 1.30 -5.86 4.96
C ALA A 140 1.84 -7.05 5.76
N ARG A 141 3.03 -7.55 5.42
CA ARG A 141 3.61 -8.69 6.16
C ARG A 141 3.90 -8.37 7.63
N ARG A 142 4.49 -7.20 7.89
CA ARG A 142 4.76 -6.74 9.26
C ARG A 142 3.49 -6.52 10.06
N SER A 143 2.41 -6.04 9.45
CA SER A 143 1.14 -5.86 10.14
C SER A 143 0.51 -7.19 10.53
N PHE A 144 0.60 -8.20 9.68
CA PHE A 144 0.17 -9.57 10.00
C PHE A 144 1.01 -10.19 11.11
N GLU A 145 2.35 -10.12 11.00
CA GLU A 145 3.27 -10.61 12.05
C GLU A 145 2.95 -9.99 13.41
N PHE A 146 2.76 -8.67 13.44
CA PHE A 146 2.49 -7.95 14.67
C PHE A 146 1.12 -8.26 15.25
N ARG A 147 0.06 -8.23 14.43
CA ARG A 147 -1.30 -8.59 14.87
C ARG A 147 -1.30 -9.99 15.45
N ASP A 148 -0.74 -10.96 14.72
CA ASP A 148 -0.72 -12.36 15.16
C ASP A 148 0.10 -12.53 16.45
N ALA A 149 1.20 -11.77 16.62
CA ALA A 149 1.96 -11.76 17.85
C ALA A 149 1.16 -11.20 19.03
N ILE A 150 0.42 -10.09 18.88
CA ILE A 150 -0.45 -9.56 19.93
C ILE A 150 -1.51 -10.60 20.33
N ILE A 151 -2.25 -11.10 19.34
CA ILE A 151 -3.38 -12.00 19.56
C ILE A 151 -2.89 -13.26 20.28
N ARG A 152 -1.84 -13.90 19.77
CA ARG A 152 -1.35 -15.17 20.34
C ARG A 152 -0.55 -15.01 21.62
N GLN A 153 0.33 -14.02 21.70
CA GLN A 153 1.29 -13.91 22.80
C GLN A 153 0.79 -13.02 23.93
N ALA A 154 0.08 -11.94 23.63
CA ALA A 154 -0.39 -10.99 24.64
C ALA A 154 -1.81 -11.30 25.11
N LEU A 155 -2.72 -11.67 24.19
CA LEU A 155 -4.11 -11.99 24.53
C LEU A 155 -4.33 -13.47 24.80
N GLY A 156 -3.50 -14.35 24.25
CA GLY A 156 -3.67 -15.80 24.38
C GLY A 156 -4.87 -16.32 23.58
N GLU A 157 -5.23 -15.63 22.51
CA GLU A 157 -6.41 -15.88 21.68
C GLU A 157 -6.02 -16.44 20.30
N GLU A 158 -7.02 -16.95 19.58
CA GLU A 158 -6.91 -17.17 18.14
C GLU A 158 -7.45 -15.96 17.37
N LEU A 159 -7.11 -15.87 16.08
CA LEU A 159 -7.69 -14.84 15.22
C LEU A 159 -9.22 -15.00 15.20
N SER A 160 -9.93 -13.91 15.51
CA SER A 160 -11.39 -13.86 15.50
C SER A 160 -11.97 -14.21 14.13
N ASP A 161 -13.20 -14.71 14.12
CA ASP A 161 -13.90 -15.07 12.87
C ASP A 161 -14.06 -13.85 11.95
N LEU A 162 -14.35 -12.67 12.51
CA LEU A 162 -14.48 -11.43 11.76
C LEU A 162 -13.17 -11.05 11.08
N ALA A 163 -12.04 -11.10 11.80
CA ALA A 163 -10.73 -10.80 11.23
C ALA A 163 -10.25 -11.84 10.20
N ARG A 164 -10.63 -13.12 10.37
CA ARG A 164 -10.36 -14.16 9.37
C ARG A 164 -11.16 -13.90 8.09
N GLN A 165 -12.44 -13.58 8.22
CA GLN A 165 -13.31 -13.26 7.08
C GLN A 165 -12.86 -11.99 6.36
N ASP A 166 -12.48 -10.93 7.08
CA ASP A 166 -11.94 -9.69 6.50
C ASP A 166 -10.65 -9.95 5.71
N LEU A 167 -9.73 -10.76 6.27
CA LEU A 167 -8.50 -11.17 5.60
C LEU A 167 -8.78 -11.94 4.30
N GLU A 168 -9.64 -12.96 4.37
CA GLU A 168 -10.02 -13.76 3.20
C GLU A 168 -10.74 -12.92 2.15
N HIS A 169 -11.66 -12.05 2.55
CA HIS A 169 -12.36 -11.14 1.65
C HIS A 169 -11.39 -10.20 0.94
N SER A 170 -10.44 -9.62 1.68
CA SER A 170 -9.43 -8.71 1.13
C SER A 170 -8.50 -9.42 0.14
N LEU A 171 -8.08 -10.65 0.45
CA LEU A 171 -7.32 -11.49 -0.48
C LEU A 171 -8.16 -11.78 -1.73
N MET A 172 -9.39 -12.24 -1.58
CA MET A 172 -10.26 -12.59 -2.71
C MET A 172 -10.58 -11.38 -3.60
N GLY A 173 -10.76 -10.19 -3.02
CA GLY A 173 -10.92 -8.94 -3.77
C GLY A 173 -9.69 -8.62 -4.61
N SER A 174 -8.49 -8.78 -4.02
CA SER A 174 -7.22 -8.61 -4.75
C SER A 174 -7.08 -9.62 -5.88
N LEU A 175 -7.37 -10.90 -5.64
CA LEU A 175 -7.33 -11.95 -6.67
C LEU A 175 -8.36 -11.72 -7.77
N ALA A 176 -9.55 -11.20 -7.44
CA ALA A 176 -10.59 -10.86 -8.41
C ALA A 176 -10.14 -9.76 -9.38
N ILE A 177 -9.44 -8.73 -8.87
CA ILE A 177 -8.81 -7.68 -9.69
C ILE A 177 -7.79 -8.30 -10.65
N LEU A 178 -6.88 -9.13 -10.14
CA LEU A 178 -5.82 -9.75 -10.94
C LEU A 178 -6.37 -10.69 -12.04
N ARG A 179 -7.48 -11.38 -11.76
CA ARG A 179 -8.15 -12.28 -12.71
C ARG A 179 -8.96 -11.52 -13.78
N ASN A 180 -9.32 -10.25 -13.54
CA ASN A 180 -10.18 -9.50 -14.45
C ASN A 180 -9.42 -9.01 -15.70
N LYS A 181 -9.13 -9.94 -16.60
CA LYS A 181 -8.41 -9.68 -17.86
C LYS A 181 -9.04 -8.54 -18.66
N ALA A 182 -10.37 -8.53 -18.79
CA ALA A 182 -11.07 -7.56 -19.63
C ALA A 182 -10.90 -6.12 -19.11
N GLU A 183 -11.08 -5.93 -17.80
CA GLU A 183 -11.03 -4.59 -17.18
C GLU A 183 -9.62 -3.99 -17.14
N TYR A 184 -8.60 -4.84 -17.09
CA TYR A 184 -7.23 -4.41 -16.83
C TYR A 184 -6.32 -4.65 -18.02
N TYR A 185 -6.17 -5.90 -18.47
CA TYR A 185 -5.24 -6.24 -19.55
C TYR A 185 -5.74 -5.74 -20.91
N ASP A 186 -6.96 -6.13 -21.30
CA ASP A 186 -7.52 -5.76 -22.60
C ASP A 186 -7.74 -4.24 -22.68
N TRP A 187 -8.07 -3.60 -21.56
CA TRP A 187 -8.17 -2.15 -21.47
C TRP A 187 -6.81 -1.44 -21.67
N ILE A 188 -5.73 -1.93 -21.06
CA ILE A 188 -4.39 -1.34 -21.28
C ILE A 188 -3.98 -1.50 -22.75
N ARG A 189 -4.25 -2.65 -23.36
CA ARG A 189 -4.01 -2.87 -24.80
C ARG A 189 -4.78 -1.89 -25.67
N PHE A 190 -6.04 -1.64 -25.34
CA PHE A 190 -6.83 -0.61 -26.03
C PHE A 190 -6.21 0.77 -25.89
N GLN A 191 -5.75 1.17 -24.69
CA GLN A 191 -5.05 2.45 -24.52
C GLN A 191 -3.73 2.54 -25.30
N ILE A 192 -3.00 1.43 -25.42
CA ILE A 192 -1.80 1.35 -26.26
C ILE A 192 -2.13 1.61 -27.74
N MET A 193 -3.23 1.04 -28.23
CA MET A 193 -3.70 1.29 -29.60
C MET A 193 -4.09 2.77 -29.81
N GLU A 194 -4.88 3.34 -28.89
CA GLU A 194 -5.26 4.76 -28.93
C GLU A 194 -4.05 5.70 -28.90
N TYR A 195 -3.04 5.36 -28.09
CA TYR A 195 -1.79 6.12 -28.05
C TYR A 195 -1.04 6.09 -29.38
N ARG A 196 -1.00 4.93 -30.07
CA ARG A 196 -0.32 4.81 -31.38
C ARG A 196 -0.98 5.65 -32.47
N GLU A 197 -2.28 5.87 -32.38
CA GLU A 197 -3.02 6.71 -33.33
C GLU A 197 -2.82 8.22 -33.04
N LYS A 198 -2.82 8.62 -31.76
CA LYS A 198 -2.83 10.03 -31.35
C LYS A 198 -1.44 10.60 -31.06
N GLY A 199 -0.50 9.76 -30.61
CA GLY A 199 0.87 10.13 -30.28
C GLY A 199 1.06 10.97 -29.02
N VAL A 200 0.04 11.11 -28.16
CA VAL A 200 0.11 11.95 -26.95
C VAL A 200 0.39 11.08 -25.71
N ILE A 201 1.65 11.07 -25.28
CA ILE A 201 2.11 10.19 -24.19
C ILE A 201 1.58 10.61 -22.81
N ALA A 202 1.39 11.91 -22.59
CA ALA A 202 0.85 12.43 -21.33
C ALA A 202 -0.55 11.87 -21.06
N ASP A 203 -1.43 11.96 -22.05
CA ASP A 203 -2.79 11.44 -22.02
C ASP A 203 -2.78 9.92 -21.78
N PHE A 204 -1.95 9.17 -22.52
CA PHE A 204 -1.81 7.73 -22.32
C PHE A 204 -1.44 7.38 -20.88
N LEU A 205 -0.41 8.04 -20.34
CA LEU A 205 0.05 7.80 -18.97
C LEU A 205 -1.00 8.18 -17.94
N GLU A 206 -1.74 9.28 -18.14
CA GLU A 206 -2.84 9.70 -17.26
C GLU A 206 -3.93 8.62 -17.19
N GLN A 207 -4.28 8.02 -18.33
CA GLN A 207 -5.26 6.95 -18.39
C GLN A 207 -4.76 5.69 -17.66
N VAL A 208 -3.56 5.18 -17.99
CA VAL A 208 -3.15 3.85 -17.55
C VAL A 208 -2.62 3.77 -16.12
N ARG A 209 -2.06 4.86 -15.58
CA ARG A 209 -1.37 4.85 -14.27
C ARG A 209 -2.24 4.34 -13.13
N GLY A 210 -3.51 4.77 -13.08
CA GLY A 210 -4.43 4.36 -12.00
C GLY A 210 -4.65 2.85 -11.97
N LYS A 211 -4.89 2.25 -13.15
CA LYS A 211 -5.11 0.80 -13.28
C LYS A 211 -3.84 -0.01 -13.02
N ILE A 212 -2.69 0.44 -13.51
CA ILE A 212 -1.40 -0.22 -13.23
C ILE A 212 -1.10 -0.19 -11.73
N ALA A 213 -1.32 0.95 -11.07
CA ALA A 213 -1.14 1.06 -9.62
C ALA A 213 -2.07 0.10 -8.88
N GLN A 214 -3.35 0.07 -9.22
CA GLN A 214 -4.34 -0.83 -8.60
C GLN A 214 -3.96 -2.31 -8.76
N LEU A 215 -3.56 -2.73 -9.96
CA LEU A 215 -3.07 -4.10 -10.20
C LEU A 215 -1.82 -4.41 -9.38
N SER A 216 -0.85 -3.49 -9.38
CA SER A 216 0.43 -3.69 -8.71
C SER A 216 0.26 -3.80 -7.20
N TYR A 217 -0.60 -2.98 -6.60
CA TYR A 217 -0.94 -3.09 -5.18
C TYR A 217 -1.73 -4.36 -4.86
N SER A 218 -2.70 -4.72 -5.70
CA SER A 218 -3.48 -5.96 -5.52
C SER A 218 -2.57 -7.19 -5.57
N LEU A 219 -1.61 -7.18 -6.49
CA LEU A 219 -0.59 -8.22 -6.61
C LEU A 219 0.25 -8.31 -5.34
N VAL A 220 0.86 -7.20 -4.94
CA VAL A 220 1.73 -7.13 -3.76
C VAL A 220 0.98 -7.56 -2.49
N PHE A 221 -0.25 -7.08 -2.28
CA PHE A 221 -1.05 -7.41 -1.10
C PHE A 221 -1.48 -8.89 -1.10
N ALA A 222 -1.91 -9.42 -2.24
CA ALA A 222 -2.27 -10.84 -2.36
C ALA A 222 -1.08 -11.74 -2.01
N TYR A 223 0.10 -11.45 -2.58
CA TYR A 223 1.31 -12.23 -2.30
C TYR A 223 1.84 -12.02 -0.88
N ALA A 224 1.77 -10.81 -0.31
CA ALA A 224 2.10 -10.59 1.10
C ALA A 224 1.22 -11.44 2.03
N THR A 225 -0.08 -11.56 1.71
CA THR A 225 -1.04 -12.37 2.44
C THR A 225 -0.72 -13.87 2.30
N MET A 226 -0.60 -14.39 1.08
CA MET A 226 -0.29 -15.81 0.83
C MET A 226 1.10 -16.22 1.35
N ASP A 227 2.07 -15.31 1.34
CA ASP A 227 3.42 -15.57 1.86
C ASP A 227 3.44 -15.66 3.39
N HIS A 228 2.56 -14.92 4.06
CA HIS A 228 2.41 -14.95 5.53
C HIS A 228 1.53 -16.12 6.00
N TYR A 229 0.40 -16.37 5.34
CA TYR A 229 -0.52 -17.45 5.69
C TYR A 229 -0.40 -18.62 4.71
N GLU A 230 0.40 -19.62 5.07
CA GLU A 230 0.68 -20.78 4.20
C GLU A 230 -0.58 -21.50 3.70
N HIS A 231 -1.60 -21.61 4.56
CA HIS A 231 -2.88 -22.25 4.22
C HIS A 231 -3.69 -21.50 3.14
N LEU A 232 -3.31 -20.27 2.78
CA LEU A 232 -3.93 -19.48 1.71
C LEU A 232 -3.12 -19.53 0.40
N ARG A 233 -1.97 -20.21 0.34
CA ARG A 233 -1.15 -20.28 -0.88
C ARG A 233 -1.83 -21.00 -2.04
N ASP A 234 -2.71 -21.95 -1.74
CA ASP A 234 -3.51 -22.66 -2.74
C ASP A 234 -4.38 -21.71 -3.59
N ARG A 235 -4.70 -20.53 -3.06
CA ARG A 235 -5.45 -19.47 -3.77
C ARG A 235 -4.70 -18.88 -4.96
N GLU A 236 -3.38 -19.06 -5.07
CA GLU A 236 -2.63 -18.63 -6.27
C GLU A 236 -3.17 -19.30 -7.55
N SER A 237 -3.72 -20.52 -7.43
CA SER A 237 -4.35 -21.23 -8.56
C SER A 237 -5.47 -20.43 -9.24
N LEU A 238 -6.16 -19.54 -8.51
CA LEU A 238 -7.25 -18.71 -9.03
C LEU A 238 -6.80 -17.66 -10.04
N ILE A 239 -5.50 -17.33 -10.03
CA ILE A 239 -4.90 -16.32 -10.90
C ILE A 239 -3.84 -16.93 -11.83
N ALA A 240 -3.76 -18.26 -11.92
CA ALA A 240 -2.74 -18.96 -12.72
C ALA A 240 -2.72 -18.56 -14.20
N GLU A 241 -3.89 -18.19 -14.76
CA GLU A 241 -4.05 -17.75 -16.15
C GLU A 241 -4.05 -16.21 -16.31
N ALA A 242 -3.85 -15.45 -15.22
CA ALA A 242 -3.80 -14.00 -15.30
C ALA A 242 -2.60 -13.56 -16.17
N PRO A 243 -2.81 -12.77 -17.24
CA PRO A 243 -1.73 -12.42 -18.17
C PRO A 243 -0.52 -11.75 -17.53
N MET A 244 -0.76 -11.02 -16.42
CA MET A 244 0.30 -10.35 -15.67
C MET A 244 1.19 -11.30 -14.86
N LEU A 245 0.81 -12.55 -14.60
CA LEU A 245 1.62 -13.51 -13.82
C LEU A 245 2.63 -14.29 -14.67
N ASN A 246 3.39 -13.57 -15.49
CA ASN A 246 4.48 -14.13 -16.27
C ASN A 246 5.80 -14.20 -15.47
N ASN A 247 6.88 -14.61 -16.15
CA ASN A 247 8.20 -14.75 -15.53
C ASN A 247 8.74 -13.44 -14.95
N ASN A 248 8.46 -12.29 -15.55
CA ASN A 248 8.91 -10.99 -15.03
C ASN A 248 8.26 -10.68 -13.69
N THR A 249 6.94 -10.90 -13.59
CA THR A 249 6.22 -10.69 -12.33
C THR A 249 6.68 -11.68 -11.25
N ARG A 250 6.92 -12.94 -11.61
CA ARG A 250 7.42 -13.95 -10.65
C ARG A 250 8.82 -13.57 -10.15
N ALA A 251 9.73 -13.15 -11.03
CA ALA A 251 11.06 -12.69 -10.65
C ALA A 251 11.00 -11.45 -9.74
N PHE A 252 10.11 -10.51 -10.04
CA PHE A 252 9.86 -9.33 -9.20
C PHE A 252 9.36 -9.73 -7.80
N LEU A 253 8.41 -10.64 -7.69
CA LEU A 253 7.88 -11.12 -6.40
C LEU A 253 8.94 -11.88 -5.58
N GLU A 254 9.73 -12.73 -6.21
CA GLU A 254 10.86 -13.41 -5.56
C GLU A 254 11.88 -12.40 -5.00
N TYR A 255 12.14 -11.33 -5.73
CA TYR A 255 13.00 -10.25 -5.24
C TYR A 255 12.42 -9.56 -4.00
N LEU A 256 11.12 -9.23 -3.98
CA LEU A 256 10.49 -8.64 -2.79
C LEU A 256 10.56 -9.60 -1.59
N ARG A 257 10.32 -10.90 -1.80
CA ARG A 257 10.45 -11.95 -0.77
C ARG A 257 11.87 -11.99 -0.21
N PHE A 258 12.88 -12.01 -1.09
CA PHE A 258 14.28 -12.04 -0.70
C PHE A 258 14.67 -10.80 0.11
N LYS A 259 14.29 -9.59 -0.34
CA LYS A 259 14.57 -8.35 0.38
C LYS A 259 13.89 -8.33 1.74
N TYR A 260 12.66 -8.82 1.83
CA TYR A 260 11.93 -8.93 3.10
C TYR A 260 12.62 -9.87 4.08
N GLN A 261 13.00 -11.07 3.63
CA GLN A 261 13.67 -12.08 4.47
C GLN A 261 15.04 -11.62 4.97
N THR A 262 15.74 -10.81 4.19
CA THR A 262 17.06 -10.28 4.53
C THR A 262 17.01 -8.93 5.24
N ASP A 263 15.81 -8.38 5.47
CA ASP A 263 15.58 -7.01 5.97
C ASP A 263 16.39 -5.93 5.22
N ALA A 264 16.63 -6.17 3.93
CA ALA A 264 17.42 -5.29 3.09
C ALA A 264 16.60 -4.04 2.72
N VAL A 265 17.20 -2.88 2.95
CA VAL A 265 16.60 -1.56 2.66
C VAL A 265 17.05 -0.98 1.33
N ASP A 266 18.19 -1.42 0.80
CA ASP A 266 18.68 -0.99 -0.50
C ASP A 266 18.07 -1.85 -1.60
N LEU A 267 17.27 -1.21 -2.45
CA LEU A 267 16.62 -1.81 -3.61
C LEU A 267 17.23 -1.39 -4.95
N SER A 268 18.38 -0.71 -4.95
CA SER A 268 19.02 -0.20 -6.18
C SER A 268 19.37 -1.29 -7.20
N ASP A 269 19.60 -2.51 -6.73
CA ASP A 269 19.84 -3.70 -7.55
C ASP A 269 18.58 -4.26 -8.23
N GLY A 270 17.37 -3.79 -7.86
CA GLY A 270 16.10 -4.28 -8.38
C GLY A 270 15.53 -3.49 -9.56
N ILE A 271 16.24 -2.49 -10.08
CA ILE A 271 15.73 -1.60 -11.13
C ILE A 271 15.33 -2.35 -12.39
N ASP A 272 16.16 -3.28 -12.85
CA ASP A 272 15.88 -4.03 -14.08
C ASP A 272 14.67 -4.98 -13.91
N LEU A 273 14.45 -5.48 -12.69
CA LEU A 273 13.24 -6.26 -12.36
C LEU A 273 11.99 -5.37 -12.40
N MET A 274 12.11 -4.13 -11.92
CA MET A 274 11.01 -3.17 -11.98
C MET A 274 10.71 -2.75 -13.42
N GLU A 275 11.72 -2.53 -14.25
CA GLU A 275 11.53 -2.28 -15.69
C GLU A 275 10.85 -3.47 -16.36
N ALA A 276 11.32 -4.70 -16.11
CA ALA A 276 10.74 -5.92 -16.67
C ALA A 276 9.28 -6.13 -16.22
N PHE A 277 8.95 -5.77 -14.97
CA PHE A 277 7.58 -5.78 -14.47
C PHE A 277 6.70 -4.77 -15.21
N TRP A 278 7.18 -3.53 -15.42
CA TRP A 278 6.43 -2.52 -16.19
C TRP A 278 6.22 -2.90 -17.66
N ALA A 279 7.13 -3.66 -18.24
CA ALA A 279 6.99 -4.18 -19.61
C ALA A 279 5.76 -5.10 -19.76
N ASN A 280 5.25 -5.68 -18.67
CA ASN A 280 4.00 -6.47 -18.70
C ASN A 280 2.76 -5.62 -19.01
N PHE A 281 2.87 -4.30 -18.83
CA PHE A 281 1.84 -3.32 -19.21
C PHE A 281 2.17 -2.64 -20.54
N GLY A 282 3.17 -3.13 -21.27
CA GLY A 282 3.61 -2.55 -22.54
C GLY A 282 4.32 -1.21 -22.37
N ILE A 283 4.89 -0.93 -21.20
CA ILE A 283 5.51 0.37 -20.89
C ILE A 283 6.99 0.19 -20.57
N ARG A 284 7.81 0.99 -21.24
CA ARG A 284 9.24 1.11 -20.94
C ARG A 284 9.66 2.57 -20.88
N PHE A 285 10.33 2.99 -19.81
CA PHE A 285 10.89 4.33 -19.70
C PHE A 285 12.34 4.35 -20.16
N LYS A 286 12.77 5.44 -20.80
CA LYS A 286 14.14 5.67 -21.27
C LYS A 286 14.61 7.08 -20.91
N ASP A 287 15.92 7.25 -20.84
CA ASP A 287 16.53 8.57 -20.67
C ASP A 287 16.66 9.25 -22.05
N GLY A 288 15.90 10.32 -22.25
CA GLY A 288 16.04 11.21 -23.41
C GLY A 288 17.03 12.35 -23.15
N GLU A 289 17.33 13.14 -24.18
CA GLU A 289 18.32 14.22 -24.10
C GLU A 289 17.94 15.33 -23.10
N LYS A 290 16.63 15.56 -22.89
CA LYS A 290 16.10 16.65 -22.04
C LYS A 290 15.21 16.16 -20.90
N CYS A 291 14.56 15.02 -21.05
CA CYS A 291 13.66 14.44 -20.07
C CYS A 291 13.55 12.93 -20.24
N MET A 292 12.97 12.25 -19.25
CA MET A 292 12.55 10.86 -19.39
C MET A 292 11.50 10.71 -20.50
N GLU A 293 11.68 9.70 -21.33
CA GLU A 293 10.78 9.31 -22.42
C GLU A 293 10.08 7.99 -22.07
N CYS A 294 8.95 7.72 -22.72
CA CYS A 294 8.19 6.50 -22.55
C CYS A 294 7.96 5.84 -23.91
N GLU A 295 8.36 4.58 -24.02
CA GLU A 295 8.12 3.70 -25.14
C GLU A 295 6.98 2.74 -24.83
N VAL A 296 6.18 2.47 -25.86
CA VAL A 296 5.04 1.56 -25.76
C VAL A 296 5.31 0.31 -26.59
N GLN A 297 5.21 -0.86 -25.95
CA GLN A 297 5.50 -2.17 -26.50
C GLN A 297 4.23 -2.97 -26.76
N ASP A 298 4.31 -3.99 -27.62
CA ASP A 298 3.23 -4.95 -27.80
C ASP A 298 3.14 -5.91 -26.61
N ILE A 299 1.89 -6.15 -26.18
CA ILE A 299 1.51 -7.14 -25.16
C ILE A 299 0.25 -7.88 -25.64
#